data_AF-Q6VCX5-F1
#
_entry.id   AF-Q6VCX5-F1
#
_cell.length_a   1.000
_cell.length_b   1.000
_cell.length_c   1.000
_cell.angle_alpha   90.00
_cell.angle_beta   90.00
_cell.angle_gamma   90.00
#
_symmetry.space_group_name_H-M   'P 1'
#
loop_
_entity.id
_entity.type
_entity.pdbx_description
1 polymer ?
#
loop_
_entity_poly.entity_id
_entity_poly.type
_entity_poly.pdbx_seq_one_letter_code
_entity_poly.pdbx_strand_id
1 'polypeptide(L)'
;MDKEMNYKEFVLGVTLSALLFSLLPERAISDMDVSENRSRFYAGVQYRTGIPNFDNFSASETIPGLTKGVYGLDLDLSKSDITKRANFTRLYNPTYSTSSTGIGGMFGYYFDNIRMEFETSYSSFGIERQWYPEGSQSHKFCAVSRQDNAAPNTDSSNNNDFVVLENNGVKIRTLHVNFCYDVAHGNIPLAPYVCAGIGGDYVKFIGVSLPKFSYQLKFGVNYPLSIRTMLFGGGYYHKVMGSKYDRVKVVYHPVQLNTVPKMTFVSANLDIDYFGCEVGIRFFL
;
A
#
# COMPACT_ATOMS: atom_id res chain seq x y z
N MET A 1 14.59 -1.26 20.04
CA MET A 1 14.12 -0.46 21.19
C MET A 1 12.91 0.30 20.72
N ASP A 2 11.76 -0.17 21.17
CA ASP A 2 10.37 0.28 21.05
C ASP A 2 9.94 1.07 19.80
N LYS A 3 9.23 0.33 18.95
CA LYS A 3 8.45 0.79 17.80
C LYS A 3 7.21 1.49 18.36
N GLU A 4 7.22 2.83 18.46
CA GLU A 4 6.00 3.58 18.77
C GLU A 4 5.02 3.45 17.60
N MET A 5 4.15 2.45 17.71
CA MET A 5 2.97 2.27 16.90
C MET A 5 2.02 3.43 17.17
N ASN A 6 1.51 4.09 16.13
CA ASN A 6 0.53 5.18 16.26
C ASN A 6 -0.81 4.62 16.75
N TYR A 7 -0.88 4.39 18.06
CA TYR A 7 -1.95 3.71 18.79
C TYR A 7 -3.30 4.41 18.60
N LYS A 8 -3.31 5.71 18.32
CA LYS A 8 -4.54 6.48 18.14
C LYS A 8 -5.31 6.03 16.91
N GLU A 9 -4.66 5.82 15.77
CA GLU A 9 -5.36 5.36 14.55
C GLU A 9 -5.76 3.89 14.63
N PHE A 10 -4.94 3.06 15.28
CA PHE A 10 -5.27 1.66 15.56
C PHE A 10 -6.49 1.54 16.48
N VAL A 11 -6.50 2.29 17.60
CA VAL A 11 -7.64 2.34 18.51
C VAL A 11 -8.86 2.93 17.84
N LEU A 12 -8.72 3.97 17.00
CA LEU A 12 -9.86 4.52 16.27
C LEU A 12 -10.47 3.48 15.34
N GLY A 13 -9.63 2.74 14.60
CA GLY A 13 -10.10 1.66 13.72
C GLY A 13 -10.76 0.51 14.47
N VAL A 14 -10.17 0.06 15.58
CA VAL A 14 -10.72 -1.01 16.43
C VAL A 14 -12.01 -0.56 17.13
N THR A 15 -12.07 0.67 17.62
CA THR A 15 -13.26 1.21 18.31
C THR A 15 -14.40 1.48 17.33
N LEU A 16 -14.13 1.97 16.11
CA LEU A 16 -15.17 2.13 15.08
C LEU A 16 -15.72 0.77 14.64
N SER A 17 -14.84 -0.23 14.49
CA SER A 17 -15.25 -1.60 14.19
C SER A 17 -16.07 -2.20 15.33
N ALA A 18 -15.65 -2.05 16.59
CA ALA A 18 -16.39 -2.50 17.76
C ALA A 18 -17.73 -1.77 17.95
N LEU A 19 -17.80 -0.47 17.65
CA LEU A 19 -19.05 0.30 17.69
C LEU A 19 -20.07 -0.22 16.66
N LEU A 20 -19.60 -0.54 15.44
CA LEU A 20 -20.42 -1.14 14.38
C LEU A 20 -20.95 -2.52 14.79
N PHE A 21 -20.19 -3.30 15.56
CA PHE A 21 -20.67 -4.56 16.16
C PHE A 21 -21.67 -4.33 17.31
N SER A 22 -21.54 -3.25 18.09
CA SER A 22 -22.47 -2.94 19.21
C SER A 22 -23.82 -2.36 18.77
N LEU A 23 -23.93 -1.93 17.50
CA LEU A 23 -25.17 -1.43 16.90
C LEU A 23 -25.96 -2.53 16.17
N LEU A 24 -25.52 -3.79 16.24
CA LEU A 24 -26.27 -4.92 15.70
C LEU A 24 -27.53 -5.15 16.55
N PRO A 25 -28.73 -5.13 15.96
CA PRO A 25 -29.96 -5.43 16.70
C PRO A 25 -29.91 -6.88 17.21
N GLU A 26 -30.21 -7.09 18.50
CA GLU A 26 -30.24 -8.41 19.16
C GLU A 26 -31.29 -9.38 18.60
N ARG A 27 -32.07 -8.99 17.58
CA ARG A 27 -33.19 -9.78 17.05
C ARG A 27 -33.18 -9.86 15.54
N ALA A 28 -32.60 -10.93 15.02
CA ALA A 28 -32.98 -11.56 13.77
C ALA A 28 -32.53 -13.03 13.78
N ILE A 29 -33.17 -13.85 14.62
CA ILE A 29 -33.04 -15.31 14.55
C ILE A 29 -34.42 -15.84 14.19
N SER A 30 -34.58 -16.19 12.92
CA SER A 30 -35.50 -17.25 12.52
C SER A 30 -34.70 -18.13 11.57
N ASP A 31 -34.66 -19.42 11.90
CA ASP A 31 -34.16 -20.55 11.11
C ASP A 31 -34.05 -20.21 9.62
N MET A 32 -32.86 -19.77 9.21
CA MET A 32 -32.55 -19.59 7.79
C MET A 32 -31.87 -20.86 7.35
N ASP A 33 -32.67 -21.81 6.90
CA ASP A 33 -32.19 -22.90 6.07
C ASP A 33 -31.53 -22.25 4.84
N VAL A 34 -30.20 -22.32 4.77
CA VAL A 34 -29.37 -21.51 3.84
C VAL A 34 -29.51 -22.00 2.39
N SER A 35 -30.28 -23.06 2.12
CA SER A 35 -30.11 -23.84 0.88
C SER A 35 -31.09 -23.60 -0.28
N GLU A 36 -32.30 -23.03 -0.12
CA GLU A 36 -33.29 -23.16 -1.22
C GLU A 36 -33.70 -21.91 -2.01
N ASN A 37 -33.42 -20.66 -1.57
CA ASN A 37 -33.96 -19.50 -2.32
C ASN A 37 -33.14 -18.20 -2.28
N ARG A 38 -31.81 -18.29 -2.22
CA ARG A 38 -30.93 -17.13 -2.44
C ARG A 38 -30.49 -17.08 -3.90
N SER A 39 -30.62 -15.90 -4.51
CA SER A 39 -29.89 -15.61 -5.73
C SER A 39 -28.41 -15.82 -5.48
N ARG A 40 -27.79 -16.62 -6.36
CA ARG A 40 -26.39 -17.01 -6.22
C ARG A 40 -25.45 -15.85 -6.54
N PHE A 41 -25.93 -14.81 -7.22
CA PHE A 41 -25.15 -13.61 -7.52
C PHE A 41 -25.29 -12.57 -6.42
N TYR A 42 -24.19 -11.88 -6.13
CA TYR A 42 -24.20 -10.73 -5.25
C TYR A 42 -23.23 -9.65 -5.74
N ALA A 43 -23.51 -8.42 -5.35
CA ALA A 43 -22.60 -7.29 -5.48
C ALA A 43 -22.34 -6.70 -4.10
N GLY A 44 -21.24 -5.98 -3.93
CA GLY A 44 -20.95 -5.35 -2.66
C GLY A 44 -19.95 -4.22 -2.74
N VAL A 45 -19.82 -3.54 -1.60
CA VAL A 45 -18.79 -2.54 -1.35
C VAL A 45 -18.07 -2.83 -0.03
N GLN A 46 -16.79 -2.44 0.04
CA GLN A 46 -15.99 -2.61 1.24
C GLN A 46 -15.06 -1.42 1.47
N TYR A 47 -14.85 -1.14 2.74
CA TYR A 47 -13.78 -0.27 3.22
C TYR A 47 -12.57 -1.14 3.60
N ARG A 48 -11.37 -0.66 3.26
CA ARG A 48 -10.11 -1.36 3.51
C ARG A 48 -9.12 -0.43 4.18
N THR A 49 -8.45 -0.94 5.20
CA THR A 49 -7.23 -0.35 5.74
C THR A 49 -6.04 -1.24 5.41
N GLY A 50 -4.84 -0.67 5.40
CA GLY A 50 -3.61 -1.40 5.10
C GLY A 50 -2.42 -0.88 5.92
N ILE A 51 -1.65 -1.78 6.50
CA ILE A 51 -0.40 -1.52 7.21
C ILE A 51 0.73 -2.02 6.31
N PRO A 52 1.56 -1.11 5.75
CA PRO A 52 2.59 -1.48 4.81
C PRO A 52 3.70 -2.27 5.51
N ASN A 53 4.20 -3.29 4.82
CA ASN A 53 5.44 -4.00 5.13
C ASN A 53 6.39 -3.87 3.92
N PHE A 54 6.59 -2.63 3.47
CA PHE A 54 7.43 -2.37 2.30
C PHE A 54 8.90 -2.38 2.70
N ASP A 55 9.74 -3.01 1.88
CA ASP A 55 11.15 -3.21 2.19
C ASP A 55 12.03 -3.13 0.94
N ASN A 56 13.36 -3.22 1.13
CA ASN A 56 14.38 -3.25 0.08
C ASN A 56 14.31 -2.04 -0.88
N PHE A 57 13.97 -0.87 -0.34
CA PHE A 57 14.05 0.35 -1.13
C PHE A 57 15.48 0.57 -1.63
N SER A 58 15.63 0.72 -2.93
CA SER A 58 16.88 1.16 -3.55
C SER A 58 16.58 1.93 -4.82
N ALA A 59 17.52 2.78 -5.24
CA ALA A 59 17.45 3.44 -6.52
C ALA A 59 18.85 3.50 -7.13
N SER A 60 18.93 3.24 -8.43
CA SER A 60 20.18 3.31 -9.17
C SER A 60 19.95 3.79 -10.58
N GLU A 61 20.93 4.48 -11.13
CA GLU A 61 21.01 4.69 -12.56
C GLU A 61 21.07 3.33 -13.27
N THR A 62 20.50 3.29 -14.47
CA THR A 62 20.41 2.07 -15.30
C THR A 62 21.77 1.53 -15.74
N ILE A 63 22.82 2.35 -15.64
CA ILE A 63 24.19 1.95 -15.93
C ILE A 63 24.80 1.37 -14.64
N PRO A 64 25.16 0.08 -14.64
CA PRO A 64 25.69 -0.58 -13.45
C PRO A 64 26.95 0.09 -12.92
N GLY A 65 27.07 0.18 -11.59
CA GLY A 65 28.26 0.70 -10.90
C GLY A 65 28.41 2.22 -10.88
N LEU A 66 27.54 2.96 -11.60
CA LEU A 66 27.58 4.42 -11.65
C LEU A 66 27.02 5.05 -10.37
N THR A 67 25.93 4.50 -9.85
CA THR A 67 25.36 4.92 -8.57
C THR A 67 26.16 4.34 -7.42
N LYS A 68 26.50 5.21 -6.48
CA LYS A 68 27.24 4.90 -5.27
C LYS A 68 26.38 4.91 -4.02
N GLY A 69 25.34 5.74 -4.00
CA GLY A 69 24.39 5.77 -2.89
C GLY A 69 23.14 6.56 -3.18
N VAL A 70 22.13 6.35 -2.33
CA VAL A 70 20.88 7.11 -2.32
C VAL A 70 20.77 7.85 -1.01
N TYR A 71 20.70 9.18 -1.10
CA TYR A 71 20.78 10.06 0.06
C TYR A 71 19.54 10.92 0.19
N GLY A 72 19.00 11.05 1.40
CA GLY A 72 17.89 11.93 1.74
C GLY A 72 18.39 13.33 2.10
N LEU A 73 17.49 14.32 2.02
CA LEU A 73 17.76 15.67 2.47
C LEU A 73 18.09 15.72 3.97
N ASP A 74 18.78 16.78 4.37
CA ASP A 74 19.07 17.07 5.77
C ASP A 74 17.78 17.35 6.56
N LEU A 75 17.86 17.19 7.88
CA LEU A 75 16.77 17.54 8.79
C LEU A 75 16.62 19.05 8.96
N ASP A 76 17.70 19.81 8.72
CA ASP A 76 17.67 21.26 8.75
C ASP A 76 16.85 21.83 7.58
N LEU A 77 15.79 22.59 7.91
CA LEU A 77 14.92 23.26 6.94
C LEU A 77 15.68 24.22 6.02
N SER A 78 16.80 24.79 6.47
CA SER A 78 17.66 25.65 5.67
C SER A 78 18.32 24.92 4.48
N LYS A 79 18.38 23.58 4.56
CA LYS A 79 18.92 22.67 3.54
C LYS A 79 17.82 21.92 2.77
N SER A 80 16.65 22.54 2.59
CA SER A 80 15.54 21.96 1.81
C SER A 80 15.68 22.10 0.29
N ASP A 81 16.70 22.84 -0.19
CA ASP A 81 16.94 23.05 -1.61
C ASP A 81 17.46 21.76 -2.29
N ILE A 82 16.60 21.16 -3.13
CA ILE A 82 16.88 19.91 -3.86
C ILE A 82 17.95 20.05 -4.94
N THR A 83 18.32 21.28 -5.31
CA THR A 83 19.33 21.53 -6.37
C THR A 83 20.76 21.45 -5.85
N LYS A 84 20.95 21.41 -4.52
CA LYS A 84 22.27 21.39 -3.88
C LYS A 84 22.61 20.00 -3.37
N ARG A 85 23.62 19.36 -3.95
CA ARG A 85 24.08 18.03 -3.50
C ARG A 85 24.44 18.00 -2.01
N ALA A 86 25.06 19.06 -1.51
CA ALA A 86 25.49 19.17 -0.11
C ALA A 86 24.33 19.09 0.90
N ASN A 87 23.09 19.29 0.46
CA ASN A 87 21.91 19.17 1.30
C ASN A 87 21.49 17.71 1.54
N PHE A 88 21.99 16.75 0.76
CA PHE A 88 21.66 15.34 0.91
C PHE A 88 22.71 14.63 1.80
N THR A 89 22.52 14.69 3.11
CA THR A 89 23.54 14.30 4.11
C THR A 89 23.27 12.95 4.77
N ARG A 90 22.14 12.29 4.48
CA ARG A 90 21.71 11.09 5.19
C ARG A 90 21.41 9.96 4.22
N LEU A 91 21.56 8.71 4.65
CA LEU A 91 21.07 7.57 3.87
C LEU A 91 19.54 7.65 3.75
N TYR A 92 19.03 7.48 2.54
CA TYR A 92 17.60 7.51 2.30
C TYR A 92 16.97 6.15 2.60
N ASN A 93 16.18 6.07 3.66
CA ASN A 93 15.44 4.88 4.04
C ASN A 93 13.98 5.25 4.36
N PRO A 94 13.09 5.26 3.36
CA PRO A 94 11.72 5.73 3.54
C PRO A 94 10.88 4.72 4.32
N THR A 95 10.02 5.22 5.21
CA THR A 95 8.91 4.44 5.78
C THR A 95 7.58 4.96 5.24
N TYR A 96 6.58 4.10 5.22
CA TYR A 96 5.31 4.37 4.56
C TYR A 96 4.18 4.36 5.58
N SER A 97 3.25 5.31 5.44
CA SER A 97 2.11 5.43 6.34
C SER A 97 1.09 4.34 6.02
N THR A 98 0.29 4.01 7.03
CA THR A 98 -0.91 3.19 6.86
C THR A 98 -1.84 3.77 5.79
N SER A 99 -2.53 2.90 5.08
CA SER A 99 -3.62 3.28 4.19
C SER A 99 -4.94 3.25 4.94
N SER A 100 -5.59 4.40 5.04
CA SER A 100 -6.92 4.58 5.66
C SER A 100 -7.99 5.05 4.66
N THR A 101 -7.66 5.08 3.37
CA THR A 101 -8.55 5.55 2.29
C THR A 101 -8.96 4.43 1.35
N GLY A 102 -8.72 3.18 1.76
CA GLY A 102 -8.96 2.03 0.91
C GLY A 102 -10.45 1.79 0.72
N ILE A 103 -10.87 1.66 -0.53
CA ILE A 103 -12.25 1.32 -0.88
C ILE A 103 -12.22 0.28 -2.00
N GLY A 104 -13.18 -0.62 -1.98
CA GLY A 104 -13.32 -1.65 -2.99
C GLY A 104 -14.77 -1.96 -3.31
N GLY A 105 -14.95 -2.51 -4.50
CA GLY A 105 -16.20 -3.10 -4.96
C GLY A 105 -15.98 -4.54 -5.33
N MET A 106 -17.02 -5.36 -5.17
CA MET A 106 -16.95 -6.75 -5.54
C MET A 106 -18.24 -7.24 -6.19
N PHE A 107 -18.10 -8.22 -7.06
CA PHE A 107 -19.18 -8.97 -7.65
C PHE A 107 -18.84 -10.45 -7.54
N GLY A 108 -19.76 -11.27 -7.04
CA GLY A 108 -19.47 -12.68 -6.87
C GLY A 108 -20.65 -13.60 -7.09
N TYR A 109 -20.33 -14.89 -7.11
CA TYR A 109 -21.28 -15.98 -7.31
C TYR A 109 -21.00 -17.12 -6.34
N TYR A 110 -22.07 -17.69 -5.79
CA TYR A 110 -22.05 -18.85 -4.90
C TYR A 110 -22.23 -20.17 -5.66
N PHE A 111 -21.27 -21.07 -5.49
CA PHE A 111 -21.32 -22.48 -5.83
C PHE A 111 -21.30 -23.29 -4.53
N ASP A 112 -22.49 -23.51 -3.95
CA ASP A 112 -22.65 -24.09 -2.61
C ASP A 112 -21.86 -23.32 -1.54
N ASN A 113 -20.84 -23.94 -0.93
CA ASN A 113 -19.97 -23.31 0.07
C ASN A 113 -18.74 -22.58 -0.53
N ILE A 114 -18.56 -22.67 -1.85
CA ILE A 114 -17.48 -22.01 -2.58
C ILE A 114 -18.04 -20.74 -3.21
N ARG A 115 -17.28 -19.66 -3.14
CA ARG A 115 -17.66 -18.36 -3.70
C ARG A 115 -16.55 -17.82 -4.57
N MET A 116 -16.89 -17.49 -5.81
CA MET A 116 -16.00 -16.78 -6.72
C MET A 116 -16.33 -15.29 -6.63
N GLU A 117 -15.34 -14.44 -6.40
CA GLU A 117 -15.53 -12.99 -6.23
C GLU A 117 -14.53 -12.21 -7.08
N PHE A 118 -15.03 -11.41 -8.01
CA PHE A 118 -14.27 -10.40 -8.71
C PHE A 118 -14.22 -9.14 -7.86
N GLU A 119 -13.02 -8.70 -7.53
CA GLU A 119 -12.76 -7.56 -6.66
C GLU A 119 -11.96 -6.48 -7.40
N THR A 120 -12.40 -5.24 -7.24
CA THR A 120 -11.60 -4.06 -7.57
C THR A 120 -11.39 -3.23 -6.30
N SER A 121 -10.18 -2.72 -6.08
CA SER A 121 -9.93 -1.84 -4.93
C SER A 121 -8.87 -0.79 -5.20
N TYR A 122 -8.85 0.22 -4.33
CA TYR A 122 -7.83 1.27 -4.30
C TYR A 122 -7.19 1.30 -2.92
N SER A 123 -5.87 1.47 -2.84
CA SER A 123 -5.12 1.72 -1.61
C SER A 123 -4.04 2.77 -1.84
N SER A 124 -3.82 3.61 -0.85
CA SER A 124 -2.83 4.70 -0.89
C SER A 124 -2.01 4.70 0.39
N PHE A 125 -0.71 4.50 0.25
CA PHE A 125 0.28 4.53 1.32
C PHE A 125 1.11 5.79 1.13
N GLY A 126 1.02 6.72 2.07
CA GLY A 126 1.85 7.91 2.08
C GLY A 126 3.28 7.59 2.48
N ILE A 127 4.16 8.58 2.40
CA ILE A 127 5.48 8.48 3.02
C ILE A 127 5.40 9.09 4.42
N GLU A 128 6.01 8.45 5.41
CA GLU A 128 6.06 9.01 6.76
C GLU A 128 7.12 10.10 6.85
N ARG A 129 6.85 11.09 7.70
CA ARG A 129 7.79 12.17 7.98
C ARG A 129 9.03 11.69 8.73
N GLN A 130 8.95 10.59 9.47
CA GLN A 130 10.01 10.12 10.36
C GLN A 130 10.52 11.27 11.28
N TRP A 131 11.83 11.55 11.26
CA TRP A 131 12.49 12.59 12.06
C TRP A 131 12.48 13.99 11.43
N TYR A 132 11.89 14.17 10.23
CA TYR A 132 11.89 15.48 9.58
C TYR A 132 10.98 16.47 10.34
N PRO A 133 11.32 17.78 10.34
CA PRO A 133 10.51 18.79 11.02
C PRO A 133 9.08 18.88 10.48
N GLU A 134 8.16 19.32 11.32
CA GLU A 134 6.77 19.55 10.92
C GLU A 134 6.64 20.57 9.79
N GLY A 135 5.73 20.32 8.84
CA GLY A 135 5.58 21.11 7.63
C GLY A 135 6.64 20.84 6.54
N SER A 136 7.75 20.18 6.86
CA SER A 136 8.82 19.87 5.89
C SER A 136 8.38 18.81 4.88
N GLN A 137 8.65 19.06 3.59
CA GLN A 137 8.49 18.07 2.52
C GLN A 137 9.79 17.29 2.23
N SER A 138 10.86 17.54 2.98
CA SER A 138 12.20 17.05 2.67
C SER A 138 12.31 15.52 2.68
N HIS A 139 11.50 14.85 3.50
CA HIS A 139 11.39 13.39 3.58
C HIS A 139 10.97 12.71 2.25
N LYS A 140 10.38 13.46 1.31
CA LYS A 140 9.96 12.95 0.00
C LYS A 140 11.09 12.87 -1.01
N PHE A 141 12.18 13.62 -0.82
CA PHE A 141 13.20 13.77 -1.85
C PHE A 141 14.44 12.93 -1.52
N CYS A 142 14.98 12.27 -2.54
CA CYS A 142 16.26 11.58 -2.43
C CYS A 142 17.13 11.81 -3.66
N ALA A 143 18.43 11.93 -3.43
CA ALA A 143 19.45 12.05 -4.45
C ALA A 143 20.05 10.68 -4.73
N VAL A 144 19.97 10.24 -5.99
CA VAL A 144 20.76 9.13 -6.52
C VAL A 144 22.11 9.71 -6.95
N SER A 145 23.16 9.36 -6.23
CA SER A 145 24.47 10.01 -6.33
C SER A 145 25.53 9.06 -6.87
N ARG A 146 26.44 9.60 -7.68
CA ARG A 146 27.62 8.91 -8.23
C ARG A 146 28.87 9.01 -7.33
N GLN A 147 28.73 9.62 -6.16
CA GLN A 147 29.82 9.77 -5.20
C GLN A 147 29.53 8.96 -3.93
N ASP A 148 30.58 8.35 -3.39
CA ASP A 148 30.53 7.33 -2.33
C ASP A 148 30.28 7.88 -0.90
N ASN A 149 29.81 9.14 -0.73
CA ASN A 149 29.62 9.75 0.59
C ASN A 149 28.30 10.55 0.74
N ALA A 150 27.66 10.40 1.90
CA ALA A 150 26.76 11.41 2.44
C ALA A 150 27.65 12.57 2.89
N ALA A 151 27.55 13.73 2.23
CA ALA A 151 28.60 14.74 2.23
C ALA A 151 29.10 15.18 3.63
N PRO A 152 30.43 15.30 3.84
CA PRO A 152 30.98 16.32 4.71
C PRO A 152 31.89 17.29 3.93
N ASN A 153 31.46 18.55 3.90
CA ASN A 153 32.22 19.80 3.74
C ASN A 153 33.14 20.06 2.53
N THR A 154 33.15 21.36 2.18
CA THR A 154 34.21 22.09 1.45
C THR A 154 34.37 21.87 -0.05
N ASP A 155 33.28 21.83 -0.82
CA ASP A 155 33.26 22.68 -2.00
C ASP A 155 31.85 22.98 -2.50
N SER A 156 31.56 24.28 -2.57
CA SER A 156 30.34 24.87 -3.13
C SER A 156 30.34 24.85 -4.66
N SER A 157 31.25 24.09 -5.29
CA SER A 157 31.31 23.97 -6.74
C SER A 157 30.21 23.00 -7.19
N ASN A 158 29.51 23.36 -8.26
CA ASN A 158 28.35 22.65 -8.80
C ASN A 158 28.65 21.16 -9.02
N ASN A 159 28.39 20.34 -8.00
CA ASN A 159 28.69 18.93 -8.01
C ASN A 159 27.52 18.22 -8.69
N ASN A 160 27.50 18.33 -10.01
CA ASN A 160 26.46 17.82 -10.89
C ASN A 160 26.62 16.30 -11.07
N ASP A 161 26.74 15.55 -9.99
CA ASP A 161 26.96 14.10 -10.00
C ASP A 161 25.82 13.35 -9.30
N PHE A 162 24.62 13.92 -9.38
CA PHE A 162 23.42 13.36 -8.78
C PHE A 162 22.17 13.75 -9.57
N VAL A 163 21.13 12.95 -9.38
CA VAL A 163 19.77 13.24 -9.83
C VAL A 163 18.82 13.07 -8.65
N VAL A 164 17.72 13.82 -8.63
CA VAL A 164 16.77 13.78 -7.52
C VAL A 164 15.48 13.09 -7.93
N LEU A 165 15.02 12.19 -7.07
CA LEU A 165 13.72 11.54 -7.15
C LEU A 165 12.77 12.13 -6.10
N GLU A 166 11.49 12.09 -6.40
CA GLU A 166 10.43 12.43 -5.47
C GLU A 166 9.56 11.20 -5.19
N ASN A 167 9.59 10.75 -3.95
CA ASN A 167 8.79 9.65 -3.43
C ASN A 167 7.52 10.21 -2.75
N ASN A 168 6.41 10.14 -3.48
CA ASN A 168 5.09 10.54 -3.00
C ASN A 168 4.29 9.39 -2.37
N GLY A 169 4.98 8.32 -1.97
CA GLY A 169 4.35 7.09 -1.49
C GLY A 169 3.97 6.14 -2.62
N VAL A 170 3.14 5.16 -2.28
CA VAL A 170 2.67 4.10 -3.19
C VAL A 170 1.16 4.16 -3.29
N LYS A 171 0.64 4.18 -4.53
CA LYS A 171 -0.80 4.02 -4.79
C LYS A 171 -1.03 2.77 -5.59
N ILE A 172 -1.99 1.95 -5.17
CA ILE A 172 -2.28 0.64 -5.75
C ILE A 172 -3.74 0.63 -6.16
N ARG A 173 -4.00 0.28 -7.43
CA ARG A 173 -5.33 -0.07 -7.93
C ARG A 173 -5.32 -1.56 -8.25
N THR A 174 -6.14 -2.31 -7.56
CA THR A 174 -6.12 -3.78 -7.60
C THR A 174 -7.32 -4.30 -8.38
N LEU A 175 -7.08 -5.36 -9.15
CA LEU A 175 -8.09 -6.17 -9.81
C LEU A 175 -7.80 -7.65 -9.53
N HIS A 176 -8.65 -8.29 -8.74
CA HIS A 176 -8.45 -9.66 -8.29
C HIS A 176 -9.66 -10.55 -8.57
N VAL A 177 -9.38 -11.84 -8.77
CA VAL A 177 -10.37 -12.91 -8.69
C VAL A 177 -10.06 -13.72 -7.43
N ASN A 178 -11.01 -13.76 -6.52
CA ASN A 178 -10.92 -14.46 -5.25
C ASN A 178 -11.75 -15.75 -5.29
N PHE A 179 -11.18 -16.83 -4.80
CA PHE A 179 -11.88 -18.07 -4.49
C PHE A 179 -12.00 -18.17 -2.98
N CYS A 180 -13.23 -18.10 -2.50
CA CYS A 180 -13.58 -18.09 -1.10
C CYS A 180 -14.25 -19.42 -0.73
N TYR A 181 -14.03 -19.85 0.50
CA TYR A 181 -14.74 -20.95 1.13
C TYR A 181 -15.38 -20.45 2.41
N ASP A 182 -16.70 -20.52 2.48
CA ASP A 182 -17.47 -20.16 3.67
C ASP A 182 -17.62 -21.42 4.54
N VAL A 183 -17.06 -21.37 5.75
CA VAL A 183 -17.14 -22.47 6.71
C VAL A 183 -18.47 -22.36 7.45
N ALA A 184 -19.45 -23.17 7.07
CA ALA A 184 -20.71 -23.29 7.81
C ALA A 184 -20.55 -24.28 8.98
N HIS A 185 -20.89 -23.87 10.20
CA HIS A 185 -21.03 -24.77 11.36
C HIS A 185 -22.30 -24.41 12.15
N GLY A 186 -23.36 -25.22 12.00
CA GLY A 186 -24.53 -25.25 12.89
C GLY A 186 -25.30 -23.93 13.07
N ASN A 187 -26.00 -23.81 14.20
CA ASN A 187 -26.88 -22.68 14.59
C ASN A 187 -26.13 -21.37 14.95
N ILE A 188 -24.92 -21.16 14.45
CA ILE A 188 -24.11 -19.98 14.81
C ILE A 188 -24.37 -18.84 13.80
N PRO A 189 -24.74 -17.63 14.25
CA PRO A 189 -25.04 -16.50 13.36
C PRO A 189 -23.82 -15.90 12.65
N LEU A 190 -22.60 -16.28 13.04
CA LEU A 190 -21.36 -15.88 12.38
C LEU A 190 -20.79 -17.04 11.56
N ALA A 191 -20.63 -16.82 10.25
CA ALA A 191 -20.05 -17.79 9.32
C ALA A 191 -18.61 -17.38 8.95
N PRO A 192 -17.57 -18.05 9.46
CA PRO A 192 -16.19 -17.80 9.06
C PRO A 192 -15.97 -18.04 7.57
N TYR A 193 -15.02 -17.34 6.97
CA TYR A 193 -14.60 -17.56 5.60
C TYR A 193 -13.10 -17.39 5.43
N VAL A 194 -12.57 -18.03 4.39
CA VAL A 194 -11.20 -17.84 3.90
C VAL A 194 -11.25 -17.65 2.40
N CYS A 195 -10.41 -16.77 1.84
CA CYS A 195 -10.28 -16.59 0.40
C CYS A 195 -8.83 -16.53 -0.03
N ALA A 196 -8.54 -17.13 -1.19
CA ALA A 196 -7.29 -16.92 -1.92
C ALA A 196 -7.60 -16.18 -3.22
N GLY A 197 -6.85 -15.12 -3.49
CA GLY A 197 -7.05 -14.25 -4.64
C GLY A 197 -5.80 -14.07 -5.47
N ILE A 198 -5.98 -13.96 -6.78
CA ILE A 198 -4.92 -13.63 -7.73
C ILE A 198 -5.41 -12.56 -8.70
N GLY A 199 -4.47 -11.76 -9.22
CA GLY A 199 -4.77 -10.85 -10.32
C GLY A 199 -3.66 -9.85 -10.53
N GLY A 200 -4.02 -8.59 -10.72
CA GLY A 200 -3.07 -7.55 -11.07
C GLY A 200 -3.33 -6.22 -10.38
N ASP A 201 -2.23 -5.53 -10.14
CA ASP A 201 -2.18 -4.21 -9.54
C ASP A 201 -1.59 -3.20 -10.53
N TYR A 202 -2.24 -2.06 -10.67
CA TYR A 202 -1.61 -0.86 -11.20
C TYR A 202 -0.95 -0.10 -10.05
N VAL A 203 0.37 -0.20 -9.97
CA VAL A 203 1.17 0.43 -8.91
C VAL A 203 1.77 1.73 -9.41
N LYS A 204 1.43 2.83 -8.74
CA LYS A 204 2.06 4.14 -8.94
C LYS A 204 3.11 4.38 -7.85
N PHE A 205 4.36 4.53 -8.26
CA PHE A 205 5.52 4.73 -7.40
C PHE A 205 6.57 5.61 -8.10
N ILE A 206 7.16 6.59 -7.41
CA ILE A 206 8.15 7.57 -7.95
C ILE A 206 7.80 8.04 -9.38
N GLY A 207 6.57 8.52 -9.54
CA GLY A 207 6.07 9.11 -10.78
C GLY A 207 5.81 8.15 -11.95
N VAL A 208 6.15 6.86 -11.84
CA VAL A 208 5.76 5.83 -12.83
C VAL A 208 4.54 5.07 -12.36
N SER A 209 3.79 4.53 -13.32
CA SER A 209 2.61 3.68 -13.08
C SER A 209 2.74 2.43 -13.93
N LEU A 210 2.92 1.27 -13.28
CA LEU A 210 3.17 0.00 -13.96
C LEU A 210 2.18 -1.07 -13.49
N PRO A 211 1.62 -1.89 -14.40
CA PRO A 211 0.88 -3.08 -14.03
C PRO A 211 1.84 -4.14 -13.51
N LYS A 212 1.47 -4.81 -12.41
CA LYS A 212 2.19 -5.93 -11.79
C LYS A 212 1.21 -7.02 -11.40
N PHE A 213 1.68 -8.26 -11.40
CA PHE A 213 0.88 -9.37 -10.87
C PHE A 213 0.83 -9.28 -9.34
N SER A 214 -0.28 -9.70 -8.74
CA SER A 214 -0.48 -9.68 -7.30
C SER A 214 -1.34 -10.86 -6.84
N TYR A 215 -1.19 -11.17 -5.56
CA TYR A 215 -2.01 -12.17 -4.89
C TYR A 215 -2.40 -11.69 -3.51
N GLN A 216 -3.52 -12.23 -3.01
CA GLN A 216 -4.00 -11.92 -1.69
C GLN A 216 -4.58 -13.13 -0.99
N LEU A 217 -4.54 -13.10 0.33
CA LEU A 217 -5.18 -14.06 1.22
C LEU A 217 -6.08 -13.30 2.17
N LYS A 218 -7.32 -13.74 2.34
CA LYS A 218 -8.32 -13.11 3.21
C LYS A 218 -8.88 -14.14 4.17
N PHE A 219 -9.22 -13.70 5.37
CA PHE A 219 -9.95 -14.49 6.34
C PHE A 219 -10.85 -13.58 7.15
N GLY A 220 -12.02 -14.05 7.51
CA GLY A 220 -12.97 -13.23 8.24
C GLY A 220 -14.22 -13.96 8.64
N VAL A 221 -15.22 -13.18 8.98
CA VAL A 221 -16.55 -13.66 9.35
C VAL A 221 -17.60 -12.90 8.57
N ASN A 222 -18.68 -13.60 8.25
CA ASN A 222 -19.86 -13.02 7.66
C ASN A 222 -21.00 -13.02 8.68
N TYR A 223 -21.83 -11.99 8.64
CA TYR A 223 -23.00 -11.82 9.49
C TYR A 223 -24.23 -11.54 8.60
N PRO A 224 -25.19 -12.46 8.51
CA PRO A 224 -26.41 -12.26 7.72
C PRO A 224 -27.32 -11.24 8.42
N LEU A 225 -27.60 -10.11 7.78
CA LEU A 225 -28.58 -9.12 8.27
C LEU A 225 -30.00 -9.47 7.81
N SER A 226 -30.13 -10.01 6.60
CA SER A 226 -31.40 -10.40 6.00
C SER A 226 -31.19 -11.48 4.95
N ILE A 227 -32.27 -11.95 4.31
CA ILE A 227 -32.19 -12.91 3.20
C ILE A 227 -31.41 -12.32 2.00
N ARG A 228 -31.38 -10.99 1.84
CA ARG A 228 -30.73 -10.31 0.70
C ARG A 228 -29.45 -9.54 1.06
N THR A 229 -29.09 -9.45 2.34
CA THR A 229 -27.99 -8.59 2.80
C THR A 229 -27.11 -9.29 3.83
N MET A 230 -25.79 -9.14 3.67
CA MET A 230 -24.79 -9.78 4.53
C MET A 230 -23.64 -8.82 4.78
N LEU A 231 -23.32 -8.60 6.05
CA LEU A 231 -22.10 -7.90 6.46
C LEU A 231 -20.93 -8.89 6.48
N PHE A 232 -19.74 -8.36 6.28
CA PHE A 232 -18.52 -9.11 6.52
C PHE A 232 -17.44 -8.23 7.11
N GLY A 233 -16.58 -8.85 7.91
CA GLY A 233 -15.39 -8.24 8.46
C GLY A 233 -14.25 -9.25 8.48
N GLY A 234 -13.03 -8.81 8.22
CA GLY A 234 -11.90 -9.72 8.14
C GLY A 234 -10.55 -9.04 8.06
N GLY A 235 -9.51 -9.86 8.13
CA GLY A 235 -8.14 -9.48 7.84
C GLY A 235 -7.71 -10.02 6.48
N TYR A 236 -6.73 -9.36 5.87
CA TYR A 236 -6.15 -9.82 4.63
C TYR A 236 -4.64 -9.51 4.55
N TYR A 237 -3.95 -10.30 3.75
CA TYR A 237 -2.59 -10.07 3.31
C TYR A 237 -2.59 -9.87 1.80
N HIS A 238 -1.83 -8.90 1.32
CA HIS A 238 -1.71 -8.57 -0.09
C HIS A 238 -0.25 -8.42 -0.47
N LYS A 239 0.16 -9.02 -1.59
CA LYS A 239 1.53 -8.90 -2.11
C LYS A 239 1.56 -8.68 -3.61
N VAL A 240 2.40 -7.72 -4.00
CA VAL A 240 2.72 -7.42 -5.40
C VAL A 240 3.98 -8.19 -5.80
N MET A 241 3.94 -8.85 -6.94
CA MET A 241 5.08 -9.57 -7.48
C MET A 241 6.02 -8.64 -8.24
N GLY A 242 7.30 -8.78 -7.94
CA GLY A 242 8.40 -8.03 -8.54
C GLY A 242 8.56 -6.65 -7.91
N SER A 243 9.81 -6.28 -7.61
CA SER A 243 10.14 -5.04 -6.90
C SER A 243 10.68 -3.93 -7.79
N LYS A 244 11.06 -4.22 -9.03
CA LYS A 244 11.70 -3.24 -9.93
C LYS A 244 10.69 -2.28 -10.57
N TYR A 245 11.08 -1.02 -10.68
CA TYR A 245 10.38 0.08 -11.33
C TYR A 245 11.38 0.82 -12.21
N ASP A 246 11.32 0.58 -13.52
CA ASP A 246 12.23 1.17 -14.49
C ASP A 246 11.76 2.57 -14.92
N ARG A 247 12.73 3.45 -15.22
CA ARG A 247 12.50 4.82 -15.73
C ARG A 247 11.65 5.68 -14.81
N VAL A 248 11.96 5.67 -13.51
CA VAL A 248 11.29 6.52 -12.52
C VAL A 248 11.45 8.01 -12.85
N LYS A 249 10.48 8.83 -12.43
CA LYS A 249 10.48 10.26 -12.73
C LYS A 249 11.57 10.97 -11.91
N VAL A 250 12.51 11.59 -12.60
CA VAL A 250 13.51 12.49 -12.02
C VAL A 250 12.90 13.89 -11.92
N VAL A 251 12.94 14.50 -10.74
CA VAL A 251 12.40 15.85 -10.50
C VAL A 251 13.45 16.94 -10.62
N TYR A 252 14.73 16.60 -10.43
CA TYR A 252 15.85 17.49 -10.71
C TYR A 252 16.99 16.73 -11.36
N HIS A 253 17.50 17.31 -12.44
CA HIS A 253 18.69 16.87 -13.15
C HIS A 253 19.57 18.10 -13.37
N PRO A 254 20.85 18.09 -12.93
CA PRO A 254 21.73 19.22 -13.17
C PRO A 254 21.99 19.37 -14.68
N VAL A 255 22.05 20.61 -15.18
CA VAL A 255 22.13 20.95 -16.61
C VAL A 255 23.38 20.39 -17.30
N GLN A 256 24.47 20.19 -16.55
CA GLN A 256 25.70 19.58 -17.05
C GLN A 256 26.22 18.59 -16.01
N LEU A 257 25.88 17.30 -16.11
CA LEU A 257 26.54 16.30 -15.27
C LEU A 257 28.06 16.38 -15.52
N ASN A 258 28.84 16.48 -14.45
CA ASN A 258 30.31 16.64 -14.55
C ASN A 258 30.97 15.34 -15.01
N THR A 259 30.30 14.21 -14.77
CA THR A 259 30.73 12.87 -15.15
C THR A 259 29.91 12.32 -16.32
N VAL A 260 30.58 11.71 -17.30
CA VAL A 260 29.93 10.94 -18.38
C VAL A 260 29.39 9.63 -17.78
N PRO A 261 28.17 9.19 -18.14
CA PRO A 261 27.26 9.75 -19.15
C PRO A 261 26.33 10.85 -18.64
N LYS A 262 25.98 11.78 -19.55
CA LYS A 262 25.21 13.00 -19.27
C LYS A 262 23.68 12.79 -19.20
N MET A 263 23.19 11.61 -19.52
CA MET A 263 21.78 11.21 -19.32
C MET A 263 21.72 9.74 -18.98
N THR A 264 20.96 9.41 -17.94
CA THR A 264 20.72 8.06 -17.47
C THR A 264 19.27 7.97 -16.98
N PHE A 265 18.63 6.85 -17.27
CA PHE A 265 17.38 6.54 -16.61
C PHE A 265 17.68 6.01 -15.21
N VAL A 266 16.83 6.32 -14.25
CA VAL A 266 16.90 5.75 -12.91
C VAL A 266 15.89 4.62 -12.81
N SER A 267 16.28 3.55 -12.12
CA SER A 267 15.38 2.46 -11.73
C SER A 267 15.33 2.42 -10.22
N ALA A 268 14.14 2.17 -9.66
CA ALA A 268 13.96 1.98 -8.24
C ALA A 268 13.49 0.56 -7.95
N ASN A 269 13.91 0.00 -6.82
CA ASN A 269 13.33 -1.23 -6.29
C ASN A 269 12.57 -0.91 -5.02
N LEU A 270 11.43 -1.58 -4.82
CA LEU A 270 10.66 -1.58 -3.59
C LEU A 270 9.84 -2.88 -3.56
N ASP A 271 10.02 -3.68 -2.52
CA ASP A 271 9.14 -4.81 -2.23
C ASP A 271 7.85 -4.29 -1.61
N ILE A 272 6.70 -4.68 -2.18
CA ILE A 272 5.39 -4.18 -1.77
C ILE A 272 4.53 -5.36 -1.30
N ASP A 273 4.39 -5.46 0.00
CA ASP A 273 3.37 -6.26 0.66
C ASP A 273 2.82 -5.56 1.90
N TYR A 274 1.61 -5.92 2.29
CA TYR A 274 0.92 -5.30 3.40
C TYR A 274 -0.17 -6.20 3.99
N PHE A 275 -0.41 -6.00 5.27
CA PHE A 275 -1.56 -6.57 5.97
C PHE A 275 -2.67 -5.54 6.05
N GLY A 276 -3.91 -5.95 6.12
CA GLY A 276 -5.02 -5.02 6.21
C GLY A 276 -6.25 -5.61 6.86
N CYS A 277 -7.19 -4.74 7.18
CA CYS A 277 -8.52 -5.11 7.64
C CYS A 277 -9.55 -4.64 6.61
N GLU A 278 -10.60 -5.42 6.43
CA GLU A 278 -11.74 -5.06 5.59
C GLU A 278 -13.06 -5.22 6.33
N VAL A 279 -13.98 -4.30 6.05
CA VAL A 279 -15.38 -4.37 6.47
C VAL A 279 -16.23 -3.98 5.28
N GLY A 280 -17.28 -4.73 5.01
CA GLY A 280 -18.12 -4.49 3.86
C GLY A 280 -19.50 -5.11 3.97
N ILE A 281 -20.27 -4.88 2.92
CA ILE A 281 -21.64 -5.35 2.78
C ILE A 281 -21.84 -5.96 1.40
N ARG A 282 -22.56 -7.09 1.36
CA ARG A 282 -22.95 -7.83 0.16
C ARG A 282 -24.48 -7.78 0.02
N PHE A 283 -24.94 -7.55 -1.19
CA PHE A 283 -26.34 -7.53 -1.61
C PHE A 283 -26.56 -8.66 -2.62
N PHE A 284 -27.39 -9.63 -2.26
CA PHE A 284 -27.78 -10.73 -3.13
C PHE A 284 -28.88 -10.27 -4.09
N LEU A 285 -28.71 -10.59 -5.37
CA LEU A 285 -29.46 -10.01 -6.50
C LEU A 285 -30.73 -10.78 -6.85
#